data_AF-A0A918N6S3-F1
#
_entry.id   AF-A0A918N6S3-F1
#
_cell.length_a   1.000
_cell.length_b   1.000
_cell.length_c   1.000
_cell.angle_alpha   90.00
_cell.angle_beta   90.00
_cell.angle_gamma   90.00
#
_symmetry.space_group_name_H-M   'P 1'
#
loop_
_entity.id
_entity.type
_entity.pdbx_description
1 polymer ?
#
loop_
_entity_poly.entity_id
_entity_poly.type
_entity_poly.pdbx_seq_one_letter_code
_entity_poly.pdbx_strand_id
1 'polypeptide(L)'
;MALLAGQQVLANDDFVWGSYGGGMGYFDAPYFGFGFMADTWGGEFGLVARSEQPNDFHHYEPPHSDMTLVSEDTLVGFPVYLSILKGYAPNNRIAFYTSLGMLISSRCDVVESNISGNRFCDNADANLELIPGVGALFTMGELTVGMGYQHGIGPLISVGTDF
;
A
#
# COMPACT_ATOMS: atom_id res chain seq x y z
N MET A 1 18.17 -46.37 20.71
CA MET A 1 17.77 -45.35 19.73
C MET A 1 17.66 -44.03 20.47
N ALA A 2 18.69 -43.17 20.33
CA ALA A 2 18.65 -41.84 20.91
C ALA A 2 17.79 -40.94 20.01
N LEU A 3 16.70 -40.38 20.56
CA LEU A 3 16.02 -39.26 19.92
C LEU A 3 16.98 -38.08 19.94
N LEU A 4 17.52 -37.73 18.77
CA LEU A 4 18.09 -36.43 18.52
C LEU A 4 16.94 -35.42 18.59
N ALA A 5 16.71 -34.86 19.77
CA ALA A 5 15.99 -33.60 19.91
C ALA A 5 16.86 -32.55 19.23
N GLY A 6 16.67 -32.38 17.92
CA GLY A 6 17.22 -31.24 17.20
C GLY A 6 16.72 -29.99 17.90
N GLN A 7 17.61 -29.23 18.52
CA GLN A 7 17.32 -27.87 18.93
C GLN A 7 16.88 -27.13 17.67
N GLN A 8 15.56 -26.96 17.50
CA GLN A 8 15.05 -25.92 16.63
C GLN A 8 15.52 -24.62 17.28
N VAL A 9 16.60 -24.04 16.75
CA VAL A 9 16.83 -22.62 16.89
C VAL A 9 15.56 -21.99 16.36
N LEU A 10 14.71 -21.49 17.25
CA LEU A 10 13.55 -20.68 16.86
C LEU A 10 14.14 -19.57 15.97
N ALA A 11 13.71 -19.54 14.73
CA ALA A 11 14.10 -18.45 13.85
C ALA A 11 13.58 -17.15 14.47
N ASN A 12 14.35 -16.08 14.32
CA ASN A 12 13.87 -14.76 14.71
C ASN A 12 12.82 -14.38 13.68
N ASP A 13 11.57 -14.40 14.10
CA ASP A 13 10.42 -14.26 13.20
C ASP A 13 9.71 -12.91 13.37
N ASP A 14 10.32 -12.02 14.16
CA ASP A 14 9.84 -10.70 14.49
C ASP A 14 10.57 -9.65 13.64
N PHE A 15 9.83 -8.92 12.82
CA PHE A 15 10.36 -7.97 11.86
C PHE A 15 9.56 -6.69 11.85
N VAL A 16 10.23 -5.57 11.64
CA VAL A 16 9.62 -4.28 11.30
C VAL A 16 10.33 -3.71 10.08
N TRP A 17 9.58 -3.19 9.11
CA TRP A 17 10.13 -2.63 7.89
C TRP A 17 9.32 -1.44 7.37
N GLY A 18 9.98 -0.57 6.61
CA GLY A 18 9.34 0.33 5.67
C GLY A 18 9.37 -0.28 4.26
N SER A 19 8.30 -0.10 3.50
CA SER A 19 8.16 -0.53 2.11
C SER A 19 8.05 0.69 1.19
N TYR A 20 8.74 0.66 0.06
CA TYR A 20 8.65 1.67 -0.99
C TYR A 20 8.63 1.03 -2.36
N GLY A 21 7.83 1.55 -3.29
CA GLY A 21 7.80 1.06 -4.66
C GLY A 21 6.49 1.41 -5.34
N GLY A 22 5.91 0.45 -6.04
CA GLY A 22 4.70 0.64 -6.83
C GLY A 22 4.99 1.31 -8.18
N GLY A 23 4.04 2.11 -8.67
CA GLY A 23 4.09 2.69 -10.01
C GLY A 23 3.87 1.67 -11.14
N MET A 24 3.30 0.51 -10.81
CA MET A 24 2.91 -0.51 -11.77
C MET A 24 1.61 -1.17 -11.28
N GLY A 25 0.46 -0.78 -11.82
CA GLY A 25 -0.84 -1.32 -11.41
C GLY A 25 -1.97 -0.32 -11.63
N TYR A 26 -2.89 -0.22 -10.67
CA TYR A 26 -4.02 0.72 -10.72
C TYR A 26 -3.61 2.17 -10.45
N PHE A 27 -2.38 2.39 -9.97
CA PHE A 27 -1.88 3.71 -9.65
C PHE A 27 -0.49 3.89 -10.25
N ASP A 28 -0.34 4.97 -11.01
CA ASP A 28 0.95 5.42 -11.55
C ASP A 28 1.75 6.25 -10.53
N ALA A 29 1.55 5.95 -9.23
CA ALA A 29 2.10 6.70 -8.12
C ALA A 29 2.92 5.81 -7.17
N PRO A 30 3.94 6.36 -6.50
CA PRO A 30 4.72 5.59 -5.54
C PRO A 30 3.90 5.23 -4.30
N TYR A 31 4.11 4.02 -3.80
CA TYR A 31 3.57 3.51 -2.54
C TYR A 31 4.60 3.64 -1.42
N PHE A 32 4.11 3.97 -0.22
CA PHE A 32 4.87 4.01 1.02
C PHE A 32 4.14 3.19 2.08
N GLY A 33 4.80 2.18 2.64
CA GLY A 33 4.23 1.28 3.64
C GLY A 33 5.10 1.17 4.88
N PHE A 34 4.48 0.80 5.98
CA PHE A 34 5.11 0.36 7.22
C PHE A 34 4.50 -0.98 7.62
N GLY A 35 5.35 -1.99 7.72
CA GLY A 35 4.96 -3.35 8.03
C GLY A 35 5.64 -3.86 9.29
N PHE A 36 4.96 -4.78 9.95
CA PHE A 36 5.53 -5.57 11.02
C PHE A 36 5.03 -7.01 10.93
N MET A 37 5.83 -7.93 11.45
CA MET A 37 5.50 -9.32 11.63
C MET A 37 6.01 -9.74 13.00
N ALA A 38 5.20 -10.50 13.73
CA ALA A 38 5.60 -11.15 14.97
C ALA A 38 5.19 -12.62 14.88
N ASP A 39 6.12 -13.52 15.19
CA ASP A 39 6.02 -14.95 14.93
C ASP A 39 5.66 -15.25 13.46
N THR A 40 4.37 -15.40 13.15
CA THR A 40 3.90 -15.75 11.81
C THR A 40 2.78 -14.85 11.33
N TRP A 41 2.44 -13.81 12.08
CA TRP A 41 1.35 -12.90 11.75
C TRP A 41 1.82 -11.46 11.80
N GLY A 42 1.26 -10.62 10.96
CA GLY A 42 1.69 -9.25 10.85
C GLY A 42 0.63 -8.32 10.30
N GLY A 43 0.96 -7.05 10.26
CA GLY A 43 0.18 -6.00 9.63
C GLY A 43 1.06 -5.11 8.76
N GLU A 44 0.53 -4.62 7.65
CA GLU A 44 1.15 -3.55 6.87
C GLU A 44 0.12 -2.48 6.60
N PHE A 45 0.48 -1.25 6.92
CA PHE A 45 -0.24 -0.04 6.61
C PHE A 45 0.53 0.70 5.52
N GLY A 46 -0.16 1.25 4.53
CA GLY A 46 0.51 2.10 3.55
C GLY A 46 -0.39 3.10 2.87
N LEU A 47 0.26 3.98 2.12
CA LEU A 47 -0.36 5.06 1.37
C LEU A 47 0.20 5.03 -0.05
N VAL A 48 -0.69 5.15 -1.03
CA VAL A 48 -0.29 5.42 -2.41
C VAL A 48 -0.26 6.93 -2.59
N ALA A 49 0.84 7.46 -3.11
CA ALA A 49 0.97 8.88 -3.38
C ALA A 49 -0.02 9.35 -4.45
N ARG A 50 -0.25 10.66 -4.51
CA ARG A 50 -1.11 11.27 -5.52
C ARG A 50 -0.40 11.32 -6.88
N SER A 51 -0.98 10.73 -7.91
CA SER A 51 -0.55 10.91 -9.31
C SER A 51 -1.36 12.01 -10.02
N GLU A 52 -2.68 12.10 -9.78
CA GLU A 52 -3.57 12.78 -10.73
C GLU A 52 -4.29 14.03 -10.21
N GLN A 53 -3.93 14.59 -9.06
CA GLN A 53 -4.67 15.75 -8.56
C GLN A 53 -4.19 17.06 -9.22
N PRO A 54 -4.98 17.74 -10.08
CA PRO A 54 -4.72 19.13 -10.41
C PRO A 54 -4.74 19.98 -9.13
N ASN A 55 -3.74 20.85 -8.98
CA ASN A 55 -3.47 21.63 -7.77
C ASN A 55 -4.58 22.63 -7.34
N ASP A 56 -5.68 22.76 -8.10
CA ASP A 56 -6.68 23.82 -7.96
C ASP A 56 -8.11 23.29 -7.72
N PHE A 57 -8.27 22.26 -6.88
CA PHE A 57 -9.61 21.90 -6.41
C PHE A 57 -10.10 22.91 -5.37
N HIS A 58 -11.17 23.63 -5.70
CA HIS A 58 -11.85 24.50 -4.77
C HIS A 58 -12.96 23.72 -4.06
N HIS A 59 -12.97 23.74 -2.73
CA HIS A 59 -13.89 22.93 -1.93
C HIS A 59 -15.34 23.45 -1.91
N TYR A 60 -15.60 24.65 -2.45
CA TYR A 60 -16.94 25.22 -2.45
C TYR A 60 -17.10 26.33 -3.49
N GLU A 61 -18.10 26.19 -4.35
CA GLU A 61 -18.69 27.27 -5.16
C GLU A 61 -20.22 27.10 -5.13
N PRO A 62 -21.00 28.18 -5.01
CA PRO A 62 -22.46 28.10 -5.08
C PRO A 62 -22.93 27.40 -6.38
N PRO A 63 -24.05 26.65 -6.34
CA PRO A 63 -24.52 25.87 -7.48
C PRO A 63 -24.87 26.76 -8.67
N HIS A 64 -24.25 26.50 -9.82
CA HIS A 64 -24.48 27.17 -11.10
C HIS A 64 -24.70 26.11 -12.18
N SER A 65 -25.50 26.43 -13.21
CA SER A 65 -25.95 25.46 -14.23
C SER A 65 -24.95 25.20 -15.35
N ASP A 66 -23.79 25.86 -15.30
CA ASP A 66 -22.77 25.91 -16.35
C ASP A 66 -21.46 25.27 -15.88
N MET A 67 -21.55 23.98 -15.53
CA MET A 67 -20.40 23.12 -15.27
C MET A 67 -20.11 22.26 -16.51
N THR A 68 -18.84 22.08 -16.82
CA THR A 68 -18.37 21.16 -17.86
C THR A 68 -17.57 20.03 -17.24
N LEU A 69 -17.79 18.81 -17.72
CA LEU A 69 -17.02 17.65 -17.29
C LEU A 69 -15.61 17.72 -17.89
N VAL A 70 -14.59 17.69 -17.03
CA VAL A 70 -13.17 17.75 -17.42
C VAL A 70 -12.54 16.37 -17.38
N SER A 71 -12.87 15.58 -16.37
CA SER A 71 -12.37 14.22 -16.18
C SER A 71 -13.41 13.37 -15.45
N GLU A 72 -13.57 12.12 -15.84
CA GLU A 72 -14.46 11.15 -15.18
C GLU A 72 -13.62 10.24 -14.28
N ASP A 73 -14.22 9.72 -13.19
CA ASP A 73 -13.66 8.67 -12.32
C ASP A 73 -12.20 8.92 -11.87
N THR A 74 -11.87 10.17 -11.55
CA THR A 74 -10.52 10.59 -11.22
C THR A 74 -10.20 10.30 -9.76
N LEU A 75 -9.01 9.74 -9.50
CA LEU A 75 -8.55 9.45 -8.16
C LEU A 75 -8.34 10.73 -7.35
N VAL A 76 -9.02 10.84 -6.21
CA VAL A 76 -8.89 11.95 -5.27
C VAL A 76 -8.43 11.47 -3.90
N GLY A 77 -7.59 12.27 -3.23
CA GLY A 77 -7.02 11.88 -1.94
C GLY A 77 -5.78 11.00 -2.07
N PHE A 78 -5.40 10.35 -0.98
CA PHE A 78 -4.33 9.37 -0.94
C PHE A 78 -4.97 8.01 -0.67
N PRO A 79 -4.90 7.05 -1.62
CA PRO A 79 -5.38 5.69 -1.36
C PRO A 79 -4.65 5.09 -0.16
N VAL A 80 -5.41 4.45 0.72
CA VAL A 80 -4.92 3.84 1.96
C VAL A 80 -4.97 2.33 1.82
N TYR A 81 -3.85 1.68 2.12
CA TYR A 81 -3.72 0.23 2.12
C TYR A 81 -3.60 -0.29 3.55
N LEU A 82 -4.37 -1.30 3.88
CA LEU A 82 -4.37 -1.99 5.17
C LEU A 82 -4.33 -3.48 4.92
N SER A 83 -3.36 -4.20 5.48
CA SER A 83 -3.25 -5.63 5.25
C SER A 83 -2.88 -6.44 6.47
N ILE A 84 -3.30 -7.70 6.42
CA ILE A 84 -2.89 -8.75 7.34
C ILE A 84 -1.88 -9.63 6.61
N LEU A 85 -0.82 -10.02 7.33
CA LEU A 85 0.25 -10.84 6.80
C LEU A 85 0.30 -12.19 7.48
N LYS A 86 0.70 -13.21 6.71
CA LYS A 86 1.09 -14.52 7.20
C LYS A 86 2.52 -14.83 6.76
N GLY A 87 3.38 -15.06 7.75
CA GLY A 87 4.80 -15.30 7.58
C GLY A 87 5.23 -16.76 7.72
N TYR A 88 6.38 -17.06 7.14
CA TYR A 88 7.15 -18.29 7.32
C TYR A 88 8.65 -18.01 7.20
N ALA A 89 9.40 -18.25 8.26
CA ALA A 89 10.85 -18.14 8.26
C ALA A 89 11.50 -19.53 8.32
N PRO A 90 12.10 -20.03 7.23
CA PRO A 90 12.84 -21.29 7.28
C PRO A 90 14.13 -21.21 8.12
N ASN A 91 14.67 -20.01 8.36
CA ASN A 91 15.86 -19.76 9.16
C ASN A 91 15.99 -18.26 9.52
N ASN A 92 16.97 -17.90 10.36
CA ASN A 92 17.21 -16.53 10.85
C ASN A 92 17.74 -15.55 9.77
N ARG A 93 17.79 -15.93 8.49
CA ARG A 93 18.28 -15.06 7.41
C ARG A 93 17.22 -14.73 6.38
N ILE A 94 16.17 -15.54 6.29
CA ILE A 94 15.17 -15.44 5.23
C ILE A 94 13.80 -15.66 5.85
N ALA A 95 12.89 -14.72 5.60
CA ALA A 95 11.48 -14.88 5.89
C ALA A 95 10.67 -14.63 4.62
N PHE A 96 9.61 -15.39 4.43
CA PHE A 96 8.62 -15.18 3.39
C PHE A 96 7.33 -14.75 4.04
N TYR A 97 6.58 -13.88 3.37
CA TYR A 97 5.23 -13.52 3.80
C TYR A 97 4.27 -13.48 2.62
N THR A 98 3.02 -13.72 2.94
CA THR A 98 1.87 -13.46 2.07
C THR A 98 0.99 -12.44 2.77
N SER A 99 0.36 -11.55 2.02
CA SER A 99 -0.54 -10.54 2.55
C SER A 99 -1.88 -10.59 1.84
N LEU A 100 -2.93 -10.29 2.57
CA LEU A 100 -4.21 -9.92 1.99
C LEU A 100 -4.61 -8.57 2.59
N GLY A 101 -4.63 -7.56 1.72
CA GLY A 101 -4.97 -6.20 2.09
C GLY A 101 -6.26 -5.71 1.47
N MET A 102 -6.75 -4.62 2.03
CA MET A 102 -7.78 -3.78 1.47
C MET A 102 -7.15 -2.46 1.07
N LEU A 103 -7.45 -2.03 -0.14
CA LEU A 103 -7.13 -0.71 -0.62
C LEU A 103 -8.39 0.14 -0.66
N ILE A 104 -8.33 1.27 0.02
CA ILE A 104 -9.41 2.23 0.14
C ILE A 104 -9.02 3.45 -0.69
N SER A 105 -9.80 3.76 -1.71
CA SER A 105 -9.58 4.93 -2.56
C SER A 105 -10.87 5.71 -2.75
N SER A 106 -10.74 7.00 -3.04
CA SER A 106 -11.88 7.85 -3.42
C SER A 106 -11.71 8.28 -4.85
N ARG A 107 -12.81 8.26 -5.61
CA ARG A 107 -12.87 8.70 -7.00
C ARG A 107 -14.02 9.68 -7.18
N CYS A 108 -13.90 10.59 -8.13
CA CYS A 108 -14.99 11.48 -8.49
C CYS A 108 -14.84 12.04 -9.89
N ASP A 109 -15.93 12.58 -10.40
CA ASP A 109 -15.96 13.32 -11.65
C ASP A 109 -15.45 14.75 -11.39
N VAL A 110 -14.43 15.14 -12.15
CA VAL A 110 -13.88 16.50 -12.11
C VAL A 110 -14.69 17.37 -13.04
N VAL A 111 -15.44 18.31 -12.47
CA VAL A 111 -16.21 19.29 -13.23
C VAL A 111 -15.59 20.68 -13.07
N GLU A 112 -15.60 21.48 -14.13
CA GLU A 112 -15.06 22.84 -14.15
C GLU A 112 -16.17 23.86 -14.43
N SER A 113 -16.19 24.92 -13.62
CA SER A 113 -17.11 26.04 -13.78
C SER A 113 -16.70 26.93 -14.94
N ASN A 114 -17.62 27.18 -15.87
CA ASN A 114 -17.35 28.05 -17.02
C ASN A 114 -17.22 29.55 -16.64
N ILE A 115 -17.67 29.94 -15.44
CA ILE A 115 -17.60 31.32 -14.93
C ILE A 115 -16.28 31.57 -14.19
N SER A 116 -15.93 30.69 -13.27
CA SER A 116 -14.78 30.89 -12.37
C SER A 116 -13.52 30.17 -12.83
N GLY A 117 -13.64 29.16 -13.71
CA GLY A 117 -12.55 28.25 -14.07
C GLY A 117 -12.16 27.28 -12.96
N ASN A 118 -12.90 27.26 -11.86
CA ASN A 118 -12.60 26.41 -10.72
C ASN A 118 -13.02 24.97 -10.97
N ARG A 119 -12.23 24.02 -10.44
CA ARG A 119 -12.51 22.58 -10.53
C ARG A 119 -13.09 22.03 -9.24
N PHE A 120 -14.09 21.18 -9.40
CA PHE A 120 -14.86 20.54 -8.34
C PHE A 120 -14.94 19.04 -8.56
N CYS A 121 -15.23 18.35 -7.46
CA CYS A 121 -15.37 16.91 -7.40
C CYS A 121 -16.86 16.61 -7.22
N ASP A 122 -17.51 16.12 -8.28
CA ASP A 122 -18.91 15.71 -8.31
C ASP A 122 -19.00 14.17 -8.31
N ASN A 123 -20.13 13.61 -7.87
CA ASN A 123 -20.34 12.15 -7.78
C ASN A 123 -19.18 11.40 -7.08
N ALA A 124 -18.79 11.87 -5.89
CA ALA A 124 -17.69 11.24 -5.16
C ALA A 124 -18.08 9.87 -4.59
N ASP A 125 -17.34 8.84 -4.98
CA ASP A 125 -17.52 7.46 -4.55
C ASP A 125 -16.26 6.91 -3.87
N ALA A 126 -16.48 6.03 -2.90
CA ALA A 126 -15.41 5.31 -2.21
C ALA A 126 -15.30 3.87 -2.76
N ASN A 127 -14.11 3.52 -3.22
CA ASN A 127 -13.81 2.22 -3.78
C ASN A 127 -12.98 1.40 -2.79
N LEU A 128 -13.38 0.13 -2.65
CA LEU A 128 -12.71 -0.86 -1.81
C LEU A 128 -12.28 -2.03 -2.69
N GLU A 129 -10.98 -2.34 -2.64
CA GLU A 129 -10.42 -3.44 -3.42
C GLU A 129 -9.58 -4.36 -2.55
N LEU A 130 -9.67 -5.66 -2.82
CA LEU A 130 -8.82 -6.67 -2.17
C LEU A 130 -7.52 -6.82 -2.94
N ILE A 131 -6.41 -6.63 -2.22
CA ILE A 131 -5.06 -6.63 -2.77
C ILE A 131 -4.26 -7.76 -2.14
N PRO A 132 -4.13 -8.91 -2.82
CA PRO A 132 -3.20 -9.95 -2.39
C PRO A 132 -1.75 -9.53 -2.67
N GLY A 133 -0.83 -9.98 -1.82
CA GLY A 133 0.59 -9.72 -1.97
C GLY A 133 1.46 -10.85 -1.44
N VAL A 134 2.72 -10.82 -1.86
CA VAL A 134 3.77 -11.74 -1.42
C VAL A 134 5.09 -10.99 -1.27
N GLY A 135 5.94 -11.43 -0.36
CA GLY A 135 7.28 -10.86 -0.22
C GLY A 135 8.27 -11.78 0.47
N ALA A 136 9.52 -11.39 0.37
CA ALA A 136 10.66 -12.04 1.01
C ALA A 136 11.50 -10.98 1.72
N LEU A 137 11.93 -11.30 2.93
CA LEU A 137 12.82 -10.52 3.77
C LEU A 137 14.14 -11.28 3.94
N PHE A 138 15.25 -10.56 3.92
CA PHE A 138 16.60 -11.07 4.03
C PHE A 138 17.36 -10.31 5.11
N THR A 139 17.80 -11.01 6.15
CA THR A 139 18.50 -10.43 7.29
C THR A 139 20.01 -10.54 7.13
N MET A 140 20.71 -9.41 7.31
CA MET A 140 22.16 -9.25 7.21
C MET A 140 22.68 -8.52 8.46
N GLY A 141 22.86 -9.26 9.56
CA GLY A 141 23.14 -8.66 10.87
C GLY A 141 21.86 -8.07 11.44
N GLU A 142 21.86 -6.77 11.79
CA GLU A 142 20.69 -6.04 12.27
C GLU A 142 19.85 -5.43 11.12
N LEU A 143 20.38 -5.44 9.89
CA LEU A 143 19.68 -4.89 8.73
C LEU A 143 18.85 -5.98 8.05
N THR A 144 17.56 -5.72 7.87
CA THR A 144 16.68 -6.51 7.01
C THR A 144 16.40 -5.75 5.72
N VAL A 145 16.56 -6.42 4.58
CA VAL A 145 16.14 -5.93 3.26
C VAL A 145 15.11 -6.86 2.67
N GLY A 146 14.15 -6.33 1.94
CA GLY A 146 13.06 -7.12 1.39
C GLY A 146 12.69 -6.73 -0.02
N MET A 147 12.01 -7.66 -0.67
CA MET A 147 11.36 -7.43 -1.94
C MET A 147 9.99 -8.11 -1.93
N GLY A 148 9.00 -7.47 -2.55
CA GLY A 148 7.66 -7.99 -2.61
C GLY A 148 6.91 -7.52 -3.83
N TYR A 149 5.70 -8.04 -3.97
CA TYR A 149 4.75 -7.64 -4.98
C TYR A 149 3.36 -7.64 -4.37
N GLN A 150 2.63 -6.55 -4.56
CA GLN A 150 1.22 -6.42 -4.21
C GLN A 150 0.43 -6.21 -5.50
N HIS A 151 -0.59 -7.04 -5.74
CA HIS A 151 -1.44 -6.88 -6.91
C HIS A 151 -2.08 -5.48 -6.92
N GLY A 152 -2.16 -4.82 -8.06
CA GLY A 152 -2.72 -3.46 -8.15
C GLY A 152 -1.83 -2.32 -7.64
N ILE A 153 -0.86 -2.58 -6.76
CA ILE A 153 0.13 -1.59 -6.29
C ILE A 153 1.45 -1.73 -7.07
N GLY A 154 1.97 -2.95 -7.17
CA GLY A 154 3.19 -3.26 -7.93
C GLY A 154 4.33 -3.84 -7.09
N PRO A 155 5.57 -3.81 -7.63
CA PRO A 155 6.76 -4.30 -6.94
C PRO A 155 7.18 -3.36 -5.82
N LEU A 156 7.65 -3.93 -4.72
CA LEU A 156 8.05 -3.24 -3.50
C LEU A 156 9.47 -3.63 -3.10
N ILE A 157 10.19 -2.66 -2.55
CA ILE A 157 11.45 -2.85 -1.84
C ILE A 157 11.20 -2.49 -0.37
N SER A 158 11.70 -3.31 0.54
CA SER A 158 11.53 -3.11 1.97
C SER A 158 12.89 -2.97 2.67
N VAL A 159 12.95 -2.15 3.71
CA VAL A 159 14.13 -1.98 4.56
C VAL A 159 13.68 -1.92 6.01
N GLY A 160 14.34 -2.67 6.88
CA GLY A 160 13.88 -2.89 8.25
C GLY A 160 14.94 -3.50 9.16
N THR A 161 14.46 -4.06 10.27
CA THR A 161 15.25 -4.76 11.30
C THR A 161 14.46 -5.97 11.80
N ASP A 162 15.18 -6.99 12.24
CA ASP A 162 14.64 -8.01 13.14
C ASP A 162 14.84 -7.55 14.60
N PHE A 163 14.07 -8.11 15.55
CA PHE A 163 14.23 -7.84 16.99
C PHE A 163 13.93 -9.06 17.86
#